data_AF-A0A6G2DS95-F1
#
_entry.id   AF-A0A6G2DS95-F1
#
_cell.length_a   1.000
_cell.length_b   1.000
_cell.length_c   1.000
_cell.angle_alpha   90.00
_cell.angle_beta   90.00
_cell.angle_gamma   90.00
#
_symmetry.space_group_name_H-M   'P 1'
#
loop_
_entity.id
_entity.type
_entity.pdbx_description
1 polymer ?
#
loop_
_entity_poly.entity_id
_entity_poly.type
_entity_poly.pdbx_seq_one_letter_code
_entity_poly.pdbx_strand_id
1 'polypeptide(L)' 'QLEQAIIDYIDYYNNKRIKVKLKGLSPVQYRTKSFE' A
#
# COMPACT_ATOMS: atom_id res chain seq x y z
N GLN A 1 12.47 -0.30 18.69
CA GLN A 1 11.12 -0.88 18.78
C GLN A 1 10.08 -0.02 18.07
N LEU A 2 9.95 1.28 18.41
CA LEU A 2 9.01 2.19 17.73
C LEU A 2 9.29 2.36 16.22
N GLU A 3 10.56 2.52 15.85
CA GLU A 3 10.97 2.70 14.45
C GLU A 3 10.55 1.52 13.56
N GLN A 4 10.80 0.29 14.02
CA GLN A 4 10.38 -0.91 13.28
C GLN A 4 8.87 -0.96 13.10
N ALA A 5 8.09 -0.64 14.14
CA ALA A 5 6.63 -0.61 14.05
C ALA A 5 6.13 0.44 13.04
N ILE A 6 6.82 1.58 12.92
CA ILE A 6 6.51 2.61 11.93
C ILE A 6 6.83 2.11 10.51
N ILE A 7 7.99 1.48 10.31
CA ILE A 7 8.40 0.92 9.02
C ILE A 7 7.39 -0.15 8.57
N ASP A 8 7.03 -1.06 9.46
CA ASP A 8 6.08 -2.14 9.16
C ASP A 8 4.69 -1.59 8.82
N TYR A 9 4.26 -0.53 9.53
CA TYR A 9 3.00 0.15 9.25
C TYR A 9 3.01 0.84 7.87
N ILE A 10 4.11 1.51 7.51
CA ILE A 10 4.27 2.15 6.20
C ILE A 10 4.23 1.10 5.08
N ASP A 11 4.94 -0.02 5.23
CA ASP A 11 4.92 -1.12 4.25
C ASP A 11 3.52 -1.70 4.10
N TYR A 12 2.86 -2.01 5.22
CA TYR A 12 1.49 -2.49 5.21
C TYR A 12 0.56 -1.53 4.46
N TYR A 13 0.62 -0.23 4.79
CA TYR A 13 -0.27 0.75 4.20
C TYR A 13 -0.06 0.92 2.69
N ASN A 14 1.18 0.87 2.22
CA ASN A 14 1.51 1.12 0.81
C ASN A 14 1.37 -0.12 -0.08
N ASN A 15 1.77 -1.29 0.43
CA ASN A 15 1.96 -2.48 -0.40
C ASN A 15 0.93 -3.57 -0.14
N LYS A 16 0.47 -3.72 1.12
CA LYS A 16 -0.36 -4.87 1.52
C LYS A 16 -1.83 -4.51 1.69
N ARG A 17 -2.13 -3.24 1.98
CA ARG A 17 -3.50 -2.79 2.24
C ARG A 17 -4.34 -2.84 0.96
N ILE A 18 -5.39 -3.65 0.98
CA ILE A 18 -6.35 -3.73 -0.12
C ILE A 18 -7.53 -2.79 0.14
N LYS A 19 -7.92 -2.02 -0.87
CA LYS A 19 -9.12 -1.17 -0.84
C LYS A 19 -10.09 -1.62 -1.93
N VAL A 20 -11.35 -1.87 -1.58
CA VAL A 20 -12.40 -2.28 -2.54
C VAL A 20 -12.54 -1.25 -3.68
N LYS A 21 -12.46 0.04 -3.36
CA LYS A 21 -12.50 1.13 -4.37
C LYS A 21 -11.34 1.11 -5.36
N LEU A 22 -10.23 0.44 -5.02
CA LEU A 22 -9.06 0.28 -5.88
C LEU A 22 -9.10 -1.05 -6.65
N LYS A 23 -10.27 -1.70 -6.73
CA LYS A 23 -10.47 -2.97 -7.45
C LYS A 23 -9.53 -4.09 -6.97
N GLY A 24 -9.29 -4.15 -5.66
CA GLY A 24 -8.41 -5.16 -5.07
C GLY A 24 -6.92 -4.82 -5.10
N LEU A 25 -6.53 -3.68 -5.68
CA LEU A 25 -5.13 -3.27 -5.78
C LEU A 25 -4.64 -2.60 -4.49
N SER A 26 -3.34 -2.75 -4.21
CA SER A 26 -2.65 -1.95 -3.21
C SER A 26 -2.50 -0.49 -3.68
N PRO A 27 -2.26 0.47 -2.76
CA PRO A 27 -2.05 1.87 -3.14
C PRO A 27 -0.92 2.08 -4.15
N VAL A 28 0.19 1.35 -4.04
CA VAL A 28 1.29 1.45 -5.01
C VAL A 28 0.84 0.91 -6.37
N GLN A 29 0.26 -0.28 -6.42
CA GLN A 29 -0.21 -0.90 -7.66
C GLN A 29 -1.25 -0.03 -8.40
N TYR A 30 -2.16 0.61 -7.65
CA TYR A 30 -3.15 1.50 -8.24
C TYR A 30 -2.50 2.76 -8.85
N ARG A 31 -1.47 3.33 -8.23
CA ARG A 31 -0.75 4.50 -8.77
C ARG A 31 0.03 4.15 -10.04
N THR A 32 0.69 2.99 -10.06
CA THR A 32 1.49 2.57 -11.22
C THR A 32 0.62 2.24 -12.42
N LYS A 33 -0.62 1.76 -12.21
CA LYS A 33 -1.58 1.48 -13.28
C LYS A 33 -2.00 2.72 -14.10
N SER A 34 -1.86 3.93 -13.56
CA SER A 34 -2.21 5.15 -14.30
C SER A 34 -1.18 5.55 -15.36
N PHE A 35 -0.03 4.87 -15.39
CA PHE A 35 1.07 5.13 -16.32
C PHE A 35 1.23 4.02 -17.39
N GLU A 36 0.32 3.04 -17.40
CA GLU A 36 0.08 2.09 -18.49
C GLU A 36 -1.04 2.60 -19.41
#